data_AF-A0A658NSZ2-F1
#
_entry.id   AF-A0A658NSZ2-F1
#
_cell.length_a   1.000
_cell.length_b   1.000
_cell.length_c   1.000
_cell.angle_alpha   90.00
_cell.angle_beta   90.00
_cell.angle_gamma   90.00
#
_symmetry.space_group_name_H-M   'P 1'
#
loop_
_entity.id
_entity.type
_entity.pdbx_description
1 polymer ?
#
loop_
_entity_poly.entity_id
_entity_poly.type
_entity_poly.pdbx_seq_one_letter_code
_entity_poly.pdbx_strand_id
1 'polypeptide(L)'
;GNGLAPLAVRGPNTGTITSIRGDVSSQFISSLLISSAVKEGDTDIALTTPLRSRPYVDITREMMRRFGAEFQETADGFRVPGGQRYRPQD
;
A
#
# COMPACT_ATOMS: atom_id res chain seq x y z
N GLY A 1 -23.23 -19.52 8.72
CA GLY A 1 -22.21 -18.46 8.95
C GLY A 1 -22.02 -17.70 7.66
N ASN A 2 -21.89 -16.37 7.73
CA ASN A 2 -22.10 -15.44 6.61
C ASN A 2 -20.86 -15.16 5.73
N GLY A 3 -19.83 -16.01 5.76
CA GLY A 3 -18.67 -15.89 4.86
C GLY A 3 -17.72 -14.71 5.15
N LEU A 4 -17.86 -14.05 6.31
CA LEU A 4 -16.93 -13.02 6.77
C LEU A 4 -16.38 -13.42 8.14
N ALA A 5 -15.06 -13.26 8.32
CA ALA A 5 -14.48 -13.31 9.65
C ALA A 5 -15.05 -12.14 10.47
N PRO A 6 -15.41 -12.33 11.75
CA PRO A 6 -15.44 -11.22 12.68
C PRO A 6 -13.99 -10.76 12.89
N LEU A 7 -13.44 -9.99 11.95
CA LEU A 7 -12.06 -9.55 12.01
C LEU A 7 -11.97 -8.31 12.90
N ALA A 8 -11.36 -8.48 14.08
CA ALA A 8 -10.97 -7.36 14.92
C ALA A 8 -9.54 -6.93 14.55
N VAL A 9 -9.40 -5.79 13.87
CA VAL A 9 -8.09 -5.19 13.56
C VAL A 9 -7.74 -4.18 14.66
N ARG A 10 -6.54 -4.29 15.22
CA ARG A 10 -6.03 -3.40 16.28
C ARG A 10 -4.79 -2.66 15.78
N GLY A 11 -4.70 -1.38 16.13
CA GLY A 11 -3.55 -0.53 15.82
C GLY A 11 -2.77 -0.11 17.07
N PRO A 12 -1.72 0.72 16.90
CA PRO A 12 -1.25 1.25 15.62
C PRO A 12 -0.42 0.22 14.81
N ASN A 13 -0.41 0.36 13.48
CA ASN A 13 0.52 -0.37 12.61
C ASN A 13 1.87 0.36 12.58
N THR A 14 2.90 -0.21 13.21
CA THR A 14 4.24 0.39 13.35
C THR A 14 5.33 -0.31 12.54
N GLY A 15 5.01 -1.37 11.79
CA GLY A 15 6.03 -2.17 11.08
C GLY A 15 6.65 -1.40 9.90
N THR A 16 7.97 -1.40 9.73
CA THR A 16 8.66 -0.60 8.69
C THR A 16 8.97 -1.38 7.41
N ILE A 17 8.87 -2.71 7.44
CA ILE A 17 9.21 -3.58 6.31
C ILE A 17 8.14 -4.67 6.20
N THR A 18 7.73 -4.99 4.97
CA THR A 18 6.88 -6.14 4.66
C THR A 18 7.25 -6.74 3.31
N SER A 19 6.79 -7.96 3.05
CA SER A 19 6.95 -8.61 1.75
C SER A 19 5.63 -9.22 1.27
N ILE A 20 5.40 -9.18 -0.03
CA ILE A 20 4.20 -9.72 -0.66
C ILE A 20 4.55 -10.26 -2.04
N ARG A 21 3.85 -11.30 -2.48
CA ARG A 21 3.96 -11.79 -3.86
C ARG A 21 3.45 -10.73 -4.85
N GLY A 22 4.19 -10.45 -5.93
CA GLY A 22 3.78 -9.51 -6.97
C GLY A 22 2.69 -10.04 -7.92
N ASP A 23 2.42 -11.34 -7.88
CA ASP A 23 1.42 -12.00 -8.71
C ASP A 23 0.09 -12.28 -8.00
N VAL A 24 -0.10 -11.74 -6.78
CA VAL A 24 -1.41 -11.71 -6.11
C VAL A 24 -2.28 -10.58 -6.65
N SER A 25 -3.55 -10.55 -6.22
CA SER A 25 -4.47 -9.45 -6.55
C SER A 25 -3.88 -8.10 -6.16
N SER A 26 -3.94 -7.13 -7.08
CA SER A 26 -3.49 -5.75 -6.85
C SER A 26 -4.10 -5.12 -5.62
N GLN A 27 -5.33 -5.48 -5.25
CA GLN A 27 -6.01 -4.92 -4.08
C GLN A 27 -5.19 -5.07 -2.79
N PHE A 28 -4.43 -6.16 -2.64
CA PHE A 28 -3.60 -6.36 -1.46
C PHE A 28 -2.39 -5.43 -1.47
N ILE A 29 -1.71 -5.32 -2.61
CA ILE A 29 -0.58 -4.40 -2.81
C ILE A 29 -1.05 -2.94 -2.62
N SER A 30 -2.15 -2.56 -3.27
CA SER A 30 -2.76 -1.22 -3.16
C SER A 30 -3.15 -0.89 -1.72
N SER A 31 -3.73 -1.84 -0.98
CA SER A 31 -4.09 -1.63 0.42
C SER A 31 -2.87 -1.33 1.30
N LEU A 32 -1.74 -2.01 1.06
CA LEU A 32 -0.48 -1.74 1.75
C LEU A 32 0.08 -0.37 1.38
N LEU A 33 0.07 0.00 0.09
CA LEU A 33 0.53 1.32 -0.37
C LEU A 33 -0.28 2.46 0.27
N ILE A 34 -1.61 2.36 0.24
CA ILE A 34 -2.53 3.38 0.76
C ILE A 34 -2.42 3.50 2.28
N SER A 35 -2.48 2.36 2.99
CA SER A 35 -2.42 2.38 4.46
C SER A 35 -1.05 2.81 4.98
N SER A 36 0.02 2.58 4.21
CA SER A 36 1.37 2.93 4.65
C SER A 36 1.66 4.43 4.64
N ALA A 37 1.03 5.18 3.73
CA ALA A 37 1.28 6.62 3.58
C ALA A 37 0.93 7.43 4.84
N VAL A 38 -0.06 7.00 5.62
CA VAL A 38 -0.56 7.72 6.81
C VAL A 38 0.07 7.24 8.12
N LYS A 39 0.95 6.24 8.08
CA LYS A 39 1.71 5.80 9.25
C LYS A 39 2.76 6.84 9.60
N GLU A 40 3.18 6.90 10.87
CA GLU A 40 4.23 7.84 11.27
C GLU A 40 5.57 7.56 10.57
N GLY A 41 5.92 6.28 10.39
CA GLY A 41 7.17 5.86 9.78
C GLY A 41 7.03 5.34 8.35
N ASP A 42 8.12 5.45 7.60
CA ASP A 42 8.27 4.91 6.25
C ASP A 42 8.04 3.41 6.21
N THR A 43 7.62 2.92 5.04
CA THR A 43 7.38 1.50 4.81
C THR A 43 8.04 1.02 3.53
N ASP A 44 8.86 -0.02 3.64
CA ASP A 44 9.41 -0.77 2.51
C ASP A 44 8.57 -2.03 2.25
N ILE A 45 8.09 -2.17 1.02
CA ILE A 45 7.28 -3.29 0.55
C ILE A 45 8.07 -4.03 -0.52
N ALA A 46 8.61 -5.20 -0.18
CA ALA A 46 9.32 -6.06 -1.11
C ALA A 46 8.36 -6.98 -1.89
N LEU A 47 8.55 -7.09 -3.19
CA LEU A 47 7.85 -8.02 -4.05
C LEU A 47 8.66 -9.32 -4.18
N THR A 48 8.09 -10.44 -3.77
CA THR A 48 8.78 -11.74 -3.82
C THR A 48 8.64 -12.45 -5.18
N THR A 49 7.82 -11.91 -6.07
CA THR A 49 7.63 -12.36 -7.45
C THR A 49 7.41 -11.14 -8.35
N PRO A 50 7.60 -11.24 -9.68
CA PRO A 50 7.33 -10.14 -10.60
C PRO A 50 5.88 -9.64 -10.50
N LEU A 51 5.71 -8.32 -10.58
CA LEU A 51 4.40 -7.69 -10.52
C LEU A 51 3.56 -8.02 -11.76
N ARG A 52 2.45 -8.76 -11.59
CA ARG A 52 1.49 -8.99 -12.69
C ARG A 52 0.48 -7.88 -12.86
N SER A 53 0.19 -7.15 -11.79
CA SER A 53 -0.94 -6.22 -11.72
C SER A 53 -0.53 -4.75 -11.90
N ARG A 54 0.55 -4.50 -12.65
CA ARG A 54 1.15 -3.18 -12.88
C ARG A 54 0.14 -2.07 -13.23
N PRO A 55 -0.79 -2.25 -14.19
CA PRO A 55 -1.75 -1.19 -14.53
C PRO A 55 -2.62 -0.75 -13.34
N TYR A 56 -2.97 -1.67 -12.43
CA TYR A 56 -3.77 -1.36 -11.26
C TYR A 56 -2.96 -0.65 -10.16
N VAL A 57 -1.68 -1.00 -10.02
CA VAL A 57 -0.77 -0.27 -9.13
C VAL A 57 -0.53 1.16 -9.65
N ASP A 58 -0.49 1.35 -10.97
CA ASP A 58 -0.38 2.68 -11.57
C ASP A 58 -1.62 3.55 -11.31
N ILE A 59 -2.83 2.97 -11.42
CA ILE A 59 -4.07 3.65 -11.01
C ILE A 59 -3.98 4.05 -9.53
N THR A 60 -3.48 3.15 -8.68
CA THR A 60 -3.30 3.45 -7.25
C THR A 60 -2.33 4.61 -7.04
N ARG A 61 -1.19 4.64 -7.75
CA ARG A 61 -0.22 5.74 -7.71
C ARG A 61 -0.85 7.06 -8.10
N GLU A 62 -1.58 7.09 -9.21
CA GLU A 62 -2.22 8.29 -9.70
C GLU A 62 -3.27 8.81 -8.70
N MET A 63 -4.10 7.92 -8.15
CA MET A 63 -5.07 8.30 -7.13
C MET A 63 -4.39 8.79 -5.86
N MET A 64 -3.35 8.12 -5.37
CA MET A 64 -2.60 8.60 -4.21
C MET A 64 -2.06 10.01 -4.45
N ARG A 65 -1.44 10.26 -5.61
CA ARG A 65 -0.92 11.57 -5.98
C ARG A 65 -2.01 12.63 -6.02
N ARG A 66 -3.15 12.33 -6.64
CA ARG A 66 -4.30 13.23 -6.68
C ARG A 66 -4.74 13.63 -5.28
N PHE A 67 -4.74 12.71 -4.33
CA PHE A 67 -5.12 12.99 -2.95
C PHE A 67 -3.94 13.44 -2.07
N GLY A 68 -2.77 13.76 -2.64
CA GLY A 68 -1.65 14.36 -1.91
C GLY A 68 -0.72 13.39 -1.19
N ALA A 69 -0.68 12.11 -1.60
CA ALA A 69 0.31 11.14 -1.13
C ALA A 69 1.05 10.47 -2.29
N GLU A 70 2.20 9.87 -2.02
CA GLU A 70 3.01 9.21 -3.03
C GLU A 70 3.76 7.98 -2.49
N PHE A 71 4.30 7.21 -3.42
CA PHE A 71 5.24 6.13 -3.16
C PHE A 71 6.20 6.01 -4.33
N GLN A 72 7.36 5.43 -4.07
CA GLN A 72 8.46 5.27 -5.00
C GLN A 72 8.63 3.79 -5.35
N GLU A 73 9.09 3.50 -6.57
CA GLU A 73 9.60 2.17 -6.91
C GLU A 73 11.02 2.00 -6.39
N THR A 74 11.32 0.82 -5.91
CA THR A 74 12.67 0.38 -5.56
C THR A 74 13.08 -0.75 -6.50
N ALA A 75 14.32 -1.24 -6.38
CA ALA A 75 14.78 -2.38 -7.18
C ALA A 75 13.88 -3.62 -6.99
N ASP A 76 13.37 -3.81 -5.78
CA ASP A 76 12.66 -5.03 -5.38
C ASP A 76 11.20 -4.77 -4.97
N GLY A 77 10.64 -3.59 -5.24
CA GLY A 77 9.25 -3.28 -4.87
C GLY A 77 8.96 -1.79 -4.71
N PHE A 78 8.48 -1.38 -3.53
CA PHE A 78 8.02 -0.03 -3.27
C PHE A 78 8.49 0.52 -1.94
N ARG A 79 8.74 1.83 -1.89
CA ARG A 79 8.94 2.60 -0.67
C ARG A 79 7.83 3.63 -0.52
N VAL A 80 7.15 3.64 0.62
CA VAL A 80 6.09 4.58 0.96
C VAL A 80 6.58 5.46 2.11
N PRO A 81 6.82 6.77 1.89
CA PRO A 81 7.11 7.69 2.97
C PRO A 81 5.95 7.75 3.98
N GLY A 82 6.26 7.79 5.28
CA GLY A 82 5.27 8.00 6.33
C GLY A 82 4.88 9.47 6.47
N GLY A 83 3.95 9.76 7.38
CA GLY A 83 3.53 11.09 7.79
C GLY A 83 2.70 11.84 6.75
N GLN A 84 2.35 11.19 5.64
CA GLN A 84 1.57 11.81 4.57
C GLN A 84 0.10 11.92 4.98
N ARG A 85 -0.63 12.83 4.33
CA ARG A 85 -2.05 13.08 4.61
C ARG A 85 -2.82 13.17 3.31
N TYR A 86 -3.85 12.34 3.19
CA TYR A 86 -4.79 12.48 2.10
C TYR A 86 -5.67 13.72 2.27
N ARG A 87 -5.89 14.45 1.18
CA ARG A 87 -6.79 15.59 1.12
C ARG A 87 -7.90 15.32 0.12
N PRO A 88 -9.18 15.57 0.46
CA PRO A 88 -10.25 15.48 -0.50
C PRO A 88 -9.98 16.42 -1.68
N GLN A 89 -10.38 15.96 -2.87
CA GLN A 89 -10.38 16.75 -4.10
C GLN A 89 -11.83 17.10 -4.42
N ASP A 90 -12.08 18.33 -4.81
CA ASP A 90 -13.41 18.84 -5.21
C ASP A 90 -13.87 18.26 -6.57
#